data_AF-W2GEC4-F1
#
_entry.id   AF-W2GEC4-F1
#
_cell.length_a   1.000
_cell.length_b   1.000
_cell.length_c   1.000
_cell.angle_alpha   90.00
_cell.angle_beta   90.00
_cell.angle_gamma   90.00
#
_symmetry.space_group_name_H-M   'P 1'
#
loop_
_entity.id
_entity.type
_entity.pdbx_description
1 polymer ?
#
loop_
_entity_poly.entity_id
_entity_poly.type
_entity_poly.pdbx_seq_one_letter_code
_entity_poly.pdbx_strand_id
1 'polypeptide(L)'
;MAPLPSAQDPVVEANPVVTEPLALSDDFDKAENGYAGMTTTPKEAVAYPDRTGMARFAVQSVHLRECFAEFLGTFVMIVFGMGVNNQVTNSQDANGTWLSINMCWGIGVLIGVYCSEGISGANLNTAVTLAHCVYGRLPWWKAPGYMISQLLGAFCGAFIIYVMQYQNLN
;
A
#
# COMPACT_ATOMS: atom_id res chain seq x y z
N MET A 1 -59.15 -51.02 27.78
CA MET A 1 -58.65 -50.85 26.41
C MET A 1 -58.58 -49.35 26.16
N ALA A 2 -57.45 -48.73 26.54
CA ALA A 2 -57.22 -47.29 26.40
C ALA A 2 -56.51 -47.01 25.06
N PRO A 3 -56.77 -45.87 24.38
CA PRO A 3 -56.25 -45.60 23.05
C PRO A 3 -54.76 -45.24 23.09
N LEU A 4 -54.01 -45.64 22.07
CA LEU A 4 -52.60 -45.30 21.89
C LEU A 4 -52.44 -43.79 21.63
N PRO A 5 -51.39 -43.13 22.17
CA PRO A 5 -51.08 -41.74 21.84
C PRO A 5 -50.62 -41.62 20.39
N SER A 6 -51.26 -40.69 19.68
CA SER A 6 -50.92 -40.21 18.35
C SER A 6 -49.47 -39.72 18.26
N ALA A 7 -48.83 -39.99 17.11
CA ALA A 7 -47.51 -39.51 16.73
C ALA A 7 -47.36 -38.00 16.98
N GLN A 8 -46.32 -37.63 17.73
CA GLN A 8 -45.84 -36.26 17.83
C GLN A 8 -44.88 -36.01 16.66
N ASP A 9 -45.26 -35.10 15.77
CA ASP A 9 -44.36 -34.52 14.76
C ASP A 9 -43.22 -33.77 15.46
N PRO A 10 -41.97 -33.80 14.93
CA PRO A 10 -40.88 -33.03 15.50
C PRO A 10 -41.13 -31.53 15.26
N VAL A 11 -41.14 -30.75 16.33
CA VAL A 11 -41.14 -29.29 16.28
C VAL A 11 -39.82 -28.82 15.64
N VAL A 12 -39.89 -28.42 14.37
CA VAL A 12 -38.79 -27.71 13.69
C VAL A 12 -38.81 -26.27 14.18
N GLU A 13 -37.89 -25.95 15.08
CA GLU A 13 -37.66 -24.59 15.56
C GLU A 13 -37.08 -23.74 14.41
N ALA A 14 -37.85 -22.75 13.97
CA ALA A 14 -37.48 -21.88 12.86
C ALA A 14 -36.34 -20.94 13.31
N ASN A 15 -35.13 -21.21 12.81
CA ASN A 15 -33.99 -20.31 12.94
C ASN A 15 -34.31 -18.96 12.26
N PRO A 16 -34.03 -17.81 12.89
CA PRO A 16 -34.33 -16.51 12.29
C PRO A 16 -33.51 -16.32 11.02
N VAL A 17 -34.19 -16.00 9.92
CA VAL A 17 -33.58 -15.63 8.63
C VAL A 17 -32.84 -14.32 8.82
N VAL A 18 -31.54 -14.40 9.04
CA VAL A 18 -30.62 -13.27 8.90
C VAL A 18 -30.62 -12.90 7.42
N THR A 19 -31.21 -11.74 7.11
CA THR A 19 -31.12 -11.13 5.79
C THR A 19 -29.71 -10.59 5.61
N GLU A 20 -28.82 -11.41 5.05
CA GLU A 20 -27.52 -10.90 4.60
C GLU A 20 -27.74 -9.86 3.48
N PRO A 21 -27.04 -8.71 3.53
CA PRO A 21 -27.07 -7.77 2.43
C PRO A 21 -26.42 -8.43 1.21
N LEU A 22 -27.16 -8.52 0.11
CA LEU A 22 -26.74 -8.98 -1.22
C LEU A 22 -25.30 -8.53 -1.55
N ALA A 23 -24.33 -9.41 -1.32
CA ALA A 23 -22.93 -9.24 -1.71
C ALA A 23 -22.81 -9.45 -3.23
N LEU A 24 -23.35 -8.50 -4.01
CA LEU A 24 -23.40 -8.55 -5.47
C LEU A 24 -22.07 -8.09 -6.11
N SER A 25 -20.94 -8.70 -5.75
CA SER A 25 -19.70 -8.51 -6.53
C SER A 25 -18.60 -9.56 -6.32
N ASP A 26 -18.60 -10.32 -5.22
CA ASP A 26 -17.45 -11.18 -4.90
C ASP A 26 -17.48 -12.57 -5.56
N ASP A 27 -18.64 -13.03 -6.03
CA ASP A 27 -18.77 -14.35 -6.66
C ASP A 27 -18.33 -14.38 -8.12
N PHE A 28 -18.50 -13.28 -8.85
CA PHE A 28 -18.10 -13.19 -10.27
C PHE A 28 -16.58 -13.25 -10.44
N ASP A 29 -15.83 -12.54 -9.59
CA ASP A 29 -14.35 -12.52 -9.62
C ASP A 29 -13.73 -13.89 -9.25
N LYS A 30 -14.40 -14.69 -8.43
CA LYS A 30 -13.91 -16.01 -8.00
C LYS A 30 -14.19 -17.13 -9.00
N ALA A 31 -15.26 -16.99 -9.79
CA ALA A 31 -15.60 -17.91 -10.86
C ALA A 31 -14.60 -17.85 -12.02
N GLU A 32 -14.12 -16.66 -12.38
CA GLU A 32 -13.13 -16.47 -13.44
C GLU A 32 -11.76 -17.08 -13.08
N ASN A 33 -11.37 -16.99 -11.81
CA ASN A 33 -10.05 -17.42 -11.33
C ASN A 33 -9.98 -18.90 -10.91
N GLY A 34 -11.05 -19.69 -11.15
CA GLY A 34 -11.03 -21.14 -10.88
C GLY A 34 -11.02 -21.54 -9.40
N TYR A 35 -11.28 -20.61 -8.48
CA TYR A 35 -11.27 -20.84 -7.02
C TYR A 35 -12.66 -21.16 -6.43
N ALA A 36 -13.64 -21.47 -7.27
CA ALA A 36 -15.05 -21.65 -6.92
C ALA A 36 -15.36 -22.74 -5.87
N GLY A 37 -14.40 -23.59 -5.51
CA GLY A 37 -14.55 -24.68 -4.53
C GLY A 37 -13.74 -24.52 -3.24
N MET A 38 -13.01 -23.42 -3.06
CA MET A 38 -12.28 -23.18 -1.81
C MET A 38 -13.27 -22.65 -0.77
N THR A 39 -13.49 -23.41 0.31
CA THR A 39 -14.23 -22.95 1.50
C THR A 39 -13.66 -21.59 1.88
N THR A 40 -14.51 -20.56 1.84
CA THR A 40 -14.14 -19.21 2.25
C THR A 40 -13.42 -19.35 3.58
N THR A 41 -12.14 -19.00 3.64
CA THR A 41 -11.53 -18.69 4.94
C THR A 41 -12.47 -17.64 5.50
N PRO A 42 -13.12 -17.86 6.67
CA PRO A 42 -13.86 -16.79 7.28
C PRO A 42 -12.83 -15.67 7.40
N LYS A 43 -13.04 -14.56 6.66
CA LYS A 43 -12.47 -13.30 7.07
C LYS A 43 -13.14 -13.08 8.41
N GLU A 44 -12.54 -13.64 9.47
CA GLU A 44 -12.86 -13.26 10.82
C GLU A 44 -12.94 -11.74 10.76
N ALA A 45 -14.07 -11.20 11.16
CA ALA A 45 -14.16 -9.80 11.46
C ALA A 45 -13.13 -9.59 12.57
N VAL A 46 -11.88 -9.30 12.17
CA VAL A 46 -10.79 -9.00 13.08
C VAL A 46 -11.31 -7.80 13.83
N ALA A 47 -11.76 -8.05 15.06
CA ALA A 47 -12.24 -7.02 15.95
C ALA A 47 -11.12 -6.00 16.02
N TYR A 48 -11.33 -4.87 15.36
CA TYR A 48 -10.36 -3.82 15.39
C TYR A 48 -10.27 -3.35 16.84
N PRO A 49 -9.11 -3.47 17.50
CA PRO A 49 -9.02 -3.10 18.90
C PRO A 49 -9.49 -1.65 19.02
N ASP A 50 -10.42 -1.42 19.94
CA ASP A 50 -10.98 -0.10 20.23
C ASP A 50 -9.82 0.89 20.42
N ARG A 51 -9.69 1.85 19.48
CA ARG A 51 -8.55 2.76 19.38
C ARG A 51 -8.62 3.91 20.39
N THR A 52 -9.23 3.69 21.53
CA THR A 52 -9.60 4.72 22.52
C THR A 52 -8.43 5.24 23.37
N GLY A 53 -7.18 4.79 23.15
CA GLY A 53 -6.01 5.24 23.92
C GLY A 53 -4.98 6.12 23.20
N MET A 54 -4.67 5.84 21.92
CA MET A 54 -3.54 6.48 21.20
C MET A 54 -3.98 7.42 20.05
N ALA A 55 -5.27 7.73 19.96
CA ALA A 55 -5.88 8.43 18.82
C ALA A 55 -5.48 9.90 18.63
N ARG A 56 -4.69 10.50 19.53
CA ARG A 56 -4.39 11.95 19.50
C ARG A 56 -3.34 12.34 18.48
N PHE A 57 -2.44 11.41 18.11
CA PHE A 57 -1.35 11.65 17.14
C PHE A 57 -1.40 10.72 15.92
N ALA A 58 -2.31 9.75 15.89
CA ALA A 58 -2.48 8.87 14.74
C ALA A 58 -3.26 9.61 13.64
N VAL A 59 -2.65 9.77 12.46
CA VAL A 59 -3.33 10.31 11.28
C VAL A 59 -4.52 9.41 10.96
N GLN A 60 -5.73 9.92 11.16
CA GLN A 60 -6.98 9.18 10.94
C GLN A 60 -7.33 9.10 9.44
N SER A 61 -6.87 10.06 8.62
CA SER A 61 -7.17 10.09 7.19
C SER A 61 -6.28 9.13 6.41
N VAL A 62 -6.92 8.16 5.75
CA VAL A 62 -6.24 7.15 4.90
C VAL A 62 -5.42 7.83 3.80
N HIS A 63 -5.97 8.87 3.18
CA HIS A 63 -5.30 9.58 2.10
C HIS A 63 -4.02 10.32 2.52
N LEU A 64 -4.00 10.88 3.73
CA LEU A 64 -2.81 11.56 4.24
C LEU A 64 -1.71 10.54 4.57
N ARG A 65 -2.08 9.37 5.10
CA ARG A 65 -1.14 8.26 5.33
C ARG A 65 -0.54 7.76 4.02
N GLU A 66 -1.37 7.60 2.98
CA GLU A 66 -0.92 7.29 1.62
C GLU A 66 0.09 8.33 1.11
N CYS A 67 -0.23 9.63 1.24
CA CYS A 67 0.67 10.71 0.82
C CYS A 67 2.01 10.70 1.58
N PHE A 68 2.00 10.45 2.89
CA PHE A 68 3.22 10.34 3.69
C PHE A 68 4.06 9.12 3.29
N ALA A 69 3.43 7.99 2.98
CA ALA A 69 4.13 6.79 2.51
C ALA A 69 4.81 7.05 1.14
N GLU A 70 4.11 7.71 0.22
CA GLU A 70 4.67 8.13 -1.07
C GLU A 70 5.82 9.13 -0.92
N PHE A 71 5.67 10.11 -0.02
CA PHE A 71 6.73 11.05 0.31
C PHE A 71 7.98 10.32 0.83
N LEU A 72 7.81 9.44 1.82
CA LEU A 72 8.92 8.73 2.46
C LEU A 72 9.60 7.77 1.49
N GLY A 73 8.84 7.00 0.72
CA GLY A 73 9.41 6.08 -0.25
C GLY A 73 10.17 6.80 -1.36
N THR A 74 9.62 7.92 -1.87
CA THR A 74 10.29 8.74 -2.91
C THR A 74 11.53 9.42 -2.35
N PHE A 75 11.47 9.91 -1.11
CA PHE A 75 12.61 10.47 -0.39
C PHE A 75 13.76 9.47 -0.29
N VAL A 76 13.49 8.25 0.20
CA VAL A 76 14.51 7.20 0.34
C VAL A 76 15.09 6.82 -1.02
N MET A 77 14.24 6.58 -2.02
CA MET A 77 14.67 6.25 -3.38
C MET A 77 15.64 7.31 -3.95
N ILE A 78 15.31 8.59 -3.78
CA ILE A 78 16.12 9.71 -4.29
C ILE A 78 17.43 9.89 -3.50
N VAL A 79 17.41 9.71 -2.17
CA VAL A 79 18.65 9.78 -1.37
C VAL A 79 19.65 8.73 -1.81
N PHE A 80 19.22 7.48 -2.03
CA PHE A 80 20.12 6.42 -2.51
C PHE A 80 20.54 6.64 -3.97
N GLY A 81 19.60 6.99 -4.86
CA GLY A 81 19.88 7.19 -6.28
C GLY A 81 20.78 8.39 -6.58
N MET A 82 20.52 9.53 -5.95
CA MET A 82 21.37 10.73 -6.08
C MET A 82 22.68 10.58 -5.31
N GLY A 83 22.67 9.87 -4.18
CA GLY A 83 23.86 9.61 -3.37
C GLY A 83 24.94 8.84 -4.13
N VAL A 84 24.57 7.75 -4.82
CA VAL A 84 25.53 7.01 -5.65
C VAL A 84 26.04 7.84 -6.84
N ASN A 85 25.16 8.62 -7.48
CA ASN A 85 25.56 9.46 -8.61
C ASN A 85 26.61 10.50 -8.20
N ASN A 86 26.41 11.10 -7.03
CA ASN A 86 27.33 12.04 -6.42
C ASN A 86 28.65 11.37 -5.98
N GLN A 87 28.60 10.18 -5.38
CA GLN A 87 29.79 9.41 -5.01
C GLN A 87 30.69 9.12 -6.24
N VAL A 88 30.11 8.66 -7.33
CA VAL A 88 30.85 8.33 -8.57
C VAL A 88 31.43 9.61 -9.19
N THR A 89 30.62 10.66 -9.30
CA THR A 89 31.05 11.92 -9.93
C THR A 89 32.15 12.63 -9.13
N ASN A 90 32.01 12.72 -7.81
CA ASN A 90 32.98 13.42 -6.96
C ASN A 90 34.30 12.65 -6.82
N SER A 91 34.28 11.33 -7.01
CA SER A 91 35.49 10.50 -6.97
C SER A 91 36.18 10.35 -8.32
N GLN A 92 35.69 10.99 -9.39
CA GLN A 92 36.20 10.81 -10.75
C GLN A 92 36.30 9.33 -11.15
N ASP A 93 35.22 8.57 -10.90
CA ASP A 93 35.13 7.12 -11.15
C ASP A 93 36.09 6.23 -10.32
N ALA A 94 36.80 6.79 -9.34
CA ALA A 94 37.72 6.01 -8.49
C ALA A 94 36.99 5.15 -7.44
N ASN A 95 35.86 5.63 -6.89
CA ASN A 95 35.12 4.95 -5.83
C ASN A 95 33.80 4.32 -6.30
N GLY A 96 33.55 4.31 -7.61
CA GLY A 96 32.39 3.64 -8.18
C GLY A 96 32.36 3.73 -9.70
N THR A 97 31.71 2.77 -10.35
CA THR A 97 31.58 2.69 -11.80
C THR A 97 30.12 2.77 -12.21
N TRP A 98 29.86 2.80 -13.52
CA TRP A 98 28.50 2.77 -14.06
C TRP A 98 27.65 1.60 -13.51
N LEU A 99 28.25 0.44 -13.23
CA LEU A 99 27.54 -0.69 -12.63
C LEU A 99 27.03 -0.37 -11.22
N SER A 100 27.81 0.35 -10.42
CA SER A 100 27.43 0.75 -9.06
C SER A 100 26.21 1.68 -9.06
N ILE A 101 26.12 2.60 -10.03
CA ILE A 101 24.97 3.50 -10.18
C ILE A 101 23.69 2.70 -10.44
N ASN A 102 23.73 1.77 -11.39
CA ASN A 102 22.56 0.95 -11.73
C ASN A 102 22.12 0.05 -10.56
N MET A 103 23.08 -0.59 -9.89
CA MET A 103 22.80 -1.44 -8.73
C MET A 103 22.18 -0.64 -7.57
N CYS A 104 22.74 0.53 -7.24
CA CYS A 104 22.22 1.38 -6.17
C CYS A 104 20.86 1.98 -6.51
N TRP A 105 20.58 2.33 -7.78
CA TRP A 105 19.24 2.75 -8.20
C TRP A 105 18.23 1.62 -8.03
N GLY A 106 18.56 0.39 -8.46
CA GLY A 106 17.70 -0.78 -8.27
C GLY A 106 17.40 -1.07 -6.80
N ILE A 107 18.44 -1.04 -5.95
CA ILE A 107 18.30 -1.22 -4.50
C ILE A 107 17.52 -0.06 -3.87
N GLY A 108 17.76 1.18 -4.28
CA GLY A 108 17.06 2.36 -3.79
C GLY A 108 15.56 2.31 -4.08
N VAL A 109 15.19 1.88 -5.29
CA VAL A 109 13.78 1.64 -5.66
C VAL A 109 13.19 0.52 -4.80
N LEU A 110 13.88 -0.61 -4.65
CA LEU A 110 13.41 -1.74 -3.82
C LEU A 110 13.10 -1.31 -2.38
N ILE A 111 14.02 -0.56 -1.75
CA ILE A 111 13.83 -0.06 -0.39
C ILE A 111 12.66 0.93 -0.35
N GLY A 112 12.57 1.85 -1.33
CA GLY A 112 11.46 2.79 -1.44
C GLY A 112 10.11 2.09 -1.54
N VAL A 113 10.03 1.00 -2.32
CA VAL A 113 8.82 0.17 -2.45
C VAL A 113 8.50 -0.49 -1.13
N TYR A 114 9.48 -1.13 -0.49
CA TYR A 114 9.28 -1.78 0.80
C TYR A 114 8.76 -0.82 1.89
N CYS A 115 9.18 0.44 1.85
CA CYS A 115 8.69 1.47 2.78
C CYS A 115 7.23 1.90 2.55
N SER A 116 6.70 1.76 1.33
CA SER A 116 5.44 2.39 0.91
C SER A 116 4.35 1.39 0.46
N GLU A 117 4.71 0.16 0.11
CA GLU A 117 3.83 -0.86 -0.45
C GLU A 117 2.64 -1.17 0.49
N GLY A 118 2.89 -1.33 1.79
CA GLY A 118 1.86 -1.67 2.77
C GLY A 118 0.86 -0.56 3.09
N ILE A 119 1.02 0.66 2.57
CA ILE A 119 0.16 1.80 2.87
C ILE A 119 -0.42 2.43 1.60
N SER A 120 0.42 2.82 0.64
CA SER A 120 -0.01 3.58 -0.55
C SER A 120 -0.07 2.76 -1.84
N GLY A 121 0.49 1.54 -1.84
CA GLY A 121 0.71 0.72 -3.03
C GLY A 121 2.02 1.03 -3.77
N ALA A 122 2.92 1.82 -3.17
CA ALA A 122 4.26 2.11 -3.68
C ALA A 122 4.32 2.64 -5.12
N ASN A 123 3.61 3.74 -5.41
CA ASN A 123 3.69 4.34 -6.75
C ASN A 123 5.06 5.00 -6.97
N LEU A 124 5.54 5.78 -5.98
CA LEU A 124 6.86 6.43 -5.88
C LEU A 124 7.25 7.35 -7.05
N ASN A 125 6.37 7.45 -8.03
CA ASN A 125 6.61 8.06 -9.31
C ASN A 125 5.28 8.56 -9.85
N THR A 126 5.30 9.80 -10.32
CA THR A 126 4.14 10.47 -10.87
C THR A 126 3.64 9.79 -12.15
N ALA A 127 4.54 9.23 -12.97
CA ALA A 127 4.15 8.47 -14.16
C ALA A 127 3.44 7.16 -13.81
N VAL A 128 3.89 6.46 -12.76
CA VAL A 128 3.23 5.23 -12.28
C VAL A 128 1.87 5.55 -11.67
N THR A 129 1.79 6.66 -10.91
CA THR A 129 0.52 7.17 -10.36
C THR A 129 -0.48 7.47 -11.48
N LEU A 130 -0.04 8.12 -12.56
CA LEU A 130 -0.87 8.38 -13.74
C LEU A 130 -1.30 7.09 -14.44
N ALA A 131 -0.39 6.13 -14.62
CA ALA A 131 -0.72 4.84 -15.19
C ALA A 131 -1.81 4.14 -14.36
N HIS A 132 -1.68 4.12 -13.03
CA HIS A 132 -2.71 3.56 -12.15
C HIS A 132 -4.05 4.30 -12.23
N CYS A 133 -4.05 5.62 -12.49
CA CYS A 133 -5.29 6.35 -12.77
C CYS A 133 -5.93 5.97 -14.10
N VAL A 134 -5.13 5.77 -15.16
CA VAL A 134 -5.60 5.34 -16.48
C VAL A 134 -6.17 3.92 -16.43
N TYR A 135 -5.50 3.01 -15.72
CA TYR A 135 -5.98 1.63 -15.52
C TYR A 135 -7.09 1.49 -14.46
N GLY A 136 -7.57 2.59 -13.88
CA GLY A 136 -8.67 2.57 -12.90
C GLY A 136 -8.32 1.98 -11.53
N ARG A 137 -7.03 1.77 -11.22
CA ARG A 137 -6.55 1.28 -9.91
C ARG A 137 -6.48 2.38 -8.84
N LEU A 138 -6.38 3.64 -9.25
CA LEU A 138 -6.37 4.81 -8.36
C LEU A 138 -7.40 5.85 -8.82
N PRO A 139 -8.29 6.34 -7.93
CA PRO A 139 -9.26 7.36 -8.31
C PRO A 139 -8.56 8.69 -8.64
N TRP A 140 -8.98 9.34 -9.71
CA TRP A 140 -8.37 10.57 -10.25
C TRP A 140 -8.29 11.73 -9.25
N TRP A 141 -9.19 11.79 -8.26
CA TRP A 141 -9.16 12.83 -7.22
C TRP A 141 -7.97 12.69 -6.25
N LYS A 142 -7.43 11.48 -6.07
CA LYS A 142 -6.25 11.20 -5.21
C LYS A 142 -4.93 11.48 -5.91
N ALA A 143 -4.91 11.44 -7.25
CA ALA A 143 -3.71 11.64 -8.06
C ALA A 143 -2.91 12.90 -7.70
N PRO A 144 -3.50 14.11 -7.60
CA PRO A 144 -2.72 15.31 -7.28
C PRO A 144 -2.07 15.25 -5.89
N GLY A 145 -2.70 14.59 -4.92
CA GLY A 145 -2.10 14.41 -3.59
C GLY A 145 -0.81 13.59 -3.63
N TYR A 146 -0.83 12.49 -4.40
CA TYR A 146 0.34 11.64 -4.63
C TYR A 146 1.45 12.37 -5.39
N MET A 147 1.09 13.16 -6.42
CA MET A 147 2.09 13.92 -7.20
C MET A 147 2.82 14.95 -6.34
N ILE A 148 2.09 15.69 -5.50
CA ILE A 148 2.67 16.69 -4.60
C ILE A 148 3.58 16.01 -3.57
N SER A 149 3.14 14.89 -2.97
CA SER A 149 3.96 14.20 -1.98
C SER A 149 5.24 13.60 -2.58
N GLN A 150 5.18 13.04 -3.78
CA GLN A 150 6.34 12.54 -4.52
C GLN A 150 7.31 13.68 -4.87
N LEU A 151 6.80 14.81 -5.38
CA LEU A 151 7.63 15.99 -5.67
C LEU A 151 8.34 16.53 -4.42
N LEU A 152 7.62 16.63 -3.29
CA LEU A 152 8.21 17.04 -2.02
C LEU A 152 9.24 16.02 -1.52
N GLY A 153 8.97 14.72 -1.65
CA GLY A 153 9.90 13.66 -1.28
C GLY A 153 11.20 13.73 -2.07
N ALA A 154 11.08 13.89 -3.40
CA ALA A 154 12.23 14.04 -4.28
C ALA A 154 13.01 15.34 -4.01
N PHE A 155 12.32 16.45 -3.79
CA PHE A 155 12.95 17.72 -3.45
C PHE A 155 13.74 17.64 -2.14
N CYS A 156 13.15 17.10 -1.08
CA CYS A 156 13.82 16.90 0.21
C CYS A 156 15.01 15.94 0.11
N GLY A 157 14.89 14.88 -0.70
CA GLY A 157 15.97 13.93 -0.94
C GLY A 157 17.16 14.58 -1.63
N ALA A 158 16.89 15.33 -2.72
CA ALA A 158 17.93 16.09 -3.42
C ALA A 158 18.56 17.16 -2.53
N PHE A 159 17.77 17.86 -1.71
CA PHE A 159 18.25 18.88 -0.78
C PHE A 159 19.23 18.29 0.25
N ILE A 160 18.92 17.13 0.84
CA ILE A 160 19.84 16.48 1.80
C ILE A 160 21.16 16.09 1.14
N ILE A 161 21.13 15.54 -0.08
CA ILE A 161 22.36 15.21 -0.82
C ILE A 161 23.17 16.47 -1.12
N TYR A 162 22.53 17.57 -1.50
CA TYR A 162 23.20 18.86 -1.71
C TYR A 162 23.90 19.36 -0.43
N VAL A 163 23.20 19.32 0.72
CA VAL A 163 23.77 19.74 2.01
C VAL A 163 24.94 18.83 2.41
N MET A 164 24.83 17.51 2.22
CA MET A 164 25.92 16.58 2.51
C MET A 164 27.14 16.82 1.60
N GLN A 165 26.91 17.18 0.35
CA GLN A 165 27.97 17.43 -0.62
C GLN A 165 28.52 18.86 -0.60
N TYR A 166 27.94 19.76 0.20
CA TYR A 166 28.29 21.17 0.21
C TYR A 166 29.81 21.42 0.39
N GLN A 167 30.48 20.59 1.21
CA GLN A 167 31.93 20.70 1.45
C GLN A 167 32.81 20.24 0.29
N ASN A 168 32.30 19.39 -0.60
CA ASN A 168 33.06 18.88 -1.74
C ASN A 168 32.89 19.78 -2.99
N LEU A 169 31.89 20.66 -2.97
CA LEU A 169 31.60 21.61 -4.05
C LEU A 169 32.39 22.93 -3.93
N ASN A 170 33.01 23.18 -2.77
CA ASN A 170 33.75 24.40 -2.43
C ASN A 170 35.24 24.09 -2.22
#